data_AF-A0A2E9ITY4-F1
#
_entry.id   AF-A0A2E9ITY4-F1
#
_cell.length_a   1.000
_cell.length_b   1.000
_cell.length_c   1.000
_cell.angle_alpha   90.00
_cell.angle_beta   90.00
_cell.angle_gamma   90.00
#
_symmetry.space_group_name_H-M   'P 1'
#
loop_
_entity.id
_entity.type
_entity.pdbx_description
1 polymer ?
#
loop_
_entity_poly.entity_id
_entity_poly.type
_entity_poly.pdbx_seq_one_letter_code
_entity_poly.pdbx_strand_id
1 'polypeptide(L)' 'MSDEGNAACIVCERPLAGAIFMRLQHEGESVHLCCPLCAEKFDSRKKFYFARVRAQQAFEQTKAKRKKQS' A
#
# COMPACT_ATOMS: atom_id res chain seq x y z
N MET A 1 -4.60 -9.75 17.01
CA MET A 1 -4.46 -10.42 15.71
C MET A 1 -3.58 -9.53 14.85
N SER A 2 -2.40 -10.04 14.55
CA SER A 2 -1.23 -9.27 14.12
C SER A 2 -1.27 -9.02 12.62
N ASP A 3 -1.16 -7.74 12.26
CA ASP A 3 -1.25 -7.15 10.92
C ASP A 3 0.02 -7.38 10.06
N GLU A 4 0.75 -8.47 10.28
CA GLU A 4 2.14 -8.59 9.82
C GLU A 4 2.29 -9.25 8.44
N GLY A 5 1.27 -9.10 7.58
CA GLY A 5 1.29 -9.71 6.25
C GLY A 5 0.25 -9.19 5.25
N ASN A 6 -0.47 -8.10 5.55
CA ASN A 6 -1.58 -7.63 4.73
C ASN A 6 -1.14 -6.66 3.61
N ALA A 7 0.01 -6.93 2.97
CA ALA A 7 0.38 -6.21 1.76
C ALA A 7 -0.61 -6.60 0.66
N ALA A 8 -1.46 -5.66 0.25
CA ALA A 8 -2.37 -5.82 -0.88
C ALA A 8 -1.86 -5.03 -2.08
N CYS A 9 -2.20 -5.49 -3.28
CA CYS A 9 -1.91 -4.75 -4.50
C CYS A 9 -2.65 -3.42 -4.48
N ILE A 10 -1.95 -2.29 -4.66
CA ILE A 10 -2.59 -0.96 -4.61
C ILE A 10 -3.58 -0.72 -5.76
N VAL A 11 -3.48 -1.49 -6.84
CA VAL A 11 -4.31 -1.35 -8.05
C VAL A 11 -5.56 -2.21 -8.01
N CYS A 12 -5.43 -3.48 -7.58
CA CYS A 12 -6.53 -4.46 -7.60
C CYS A 12 -6.93 -4.96 -6.22
N GLU A 13 -6.31 -4.45 -5.16
CA GLU A 13 -6.65 -4.70 -3.74
C GLU A 13 -6.52 -6.17 -3.33
N ARG A 14 -5.93 -6.99 -4.20
CA ARG A 14 -5.70 -8.40 -3.95
C ARG A 14 -4.61 -8.58 -2.89
N PRO A 15 -4.82 -9.42 -1.86
CA PRO A 15 -3.78 -9.74 -0.90
C PRO A 15 -2.63 -10.44 -1.61
N LEU A 16 -1.41 -9.96 -1.37
CA LEU A 16 -0.20 -10.48 -2.01
C LEU A 16 0.35 -11.68 -1.25
N ALA A 17 0.10 -11.79 0.06
CA ALA A 17 0.58 -12.90 0.90
C ALA A 17 2.07 -13.26 0.65
N GLY A 18 2.90 -12.26 0.36
CA GLY A 18 4.32 -12.42 0.02
C GLY A 18 4.66 -12.49 -1.47
N ALA A 19 3.69 -12.72 -2.36
CA ALA A 19 3.86 -12.71 -3.82
C ALA A 19 3.87 -11.28 -4.39
N ILE A 20 4.91 -10.51 -4.05
CA ILE A 20 5.11 -9.14 -4.56
C ILE A 20 5.85 -9.23 -5.90
N PHE A 21 5.20 -8.80 -6.98
CA PHE A 21 5.85 -8.68 -8.28
C PHE A 21 6.79 -7.48 -8.33
N MET A 22 6.32 -6.32 -7.83
CA MET A 22 7.11 -5.09 -7.80
C MET A 22 6.77 -4.27 -6.56
N ARG A 23 7.82 -3.74 -5.93
CA ARG A 23 7.72 -2.77 -4.83
C ARG A 23 8.18 -1.42 -5.35
N LEU A 24 7.33 -0.41 -5.24
CA LEU A 24 7.67 0.97 -5.59
C LEU A 24 7.73 1.78 -4.31
N GLN A 25 8.76 2.60 -4.19
CA GLN A 25 8.91 3.52 -3.06
C GLN A 25 8.91 4.95 -3.59
N HIS A 26 8.13 5.82 -2.96
CA HIS A 26 7.98 7.21 -3.34
C HIS A 26 7.74 8.07 -2.11
N GLU A 27 8.60 9.07 -1.88
CA GLU A 27 8.44 10.06 -0.82
C GLU A 27 8.25 9.44 0.60
N GLY A 28 8.88 8.29 0.85
CA GLY A 28 8.78 7.56 2.12
C GLY A 28 7.64 6.54 2.18
N GLU A 29 6.80 6.47 1.15
CA GLU A 29 5.71 5.49 1.04
C GLU A 29 6.13 4.31 0.16
N SER A 30 5.78 3.10 0.58
CA SER A 30 6.01 1.90 -0.23
C SER A 30 4.68 1.29 -0.65
N VAL A 31 4.53 1.04 -1.95
CA VAL A 31 3.39 0.32 -2.53
C VAL A 31 3.85 -0.98 -3.15
N HIS A 32 2.93 -1.95 -3.19
CA HIS A 32 3.18 -3.27 -3.76
C HIS A 32 2.21 -3.55 -4.90
N LEU A 33 2.72 -4.29 -5.88
CA LEU A 33 2.00 -4.69 -7.09
C LEU A 33 2.08 -6.20 -7.26
N CYS A 34 0.98 -6.83 -7.69
CA CYS A 34 0.91 -8.29 -7.88
C CYS A 34 1.39 -8.77 -9.25
N CYS A 35 1.43 -7.90 -10.27
CA CYS A 35 1.72 -8.29 -11.66
C CYS A 35 2.11 -7.09 -12.53
N PRO A 36 2.70 -7.30 -13.73
CA PRO A 36 3.10 -6.22 -14.64
C PRO A 36 1.90 -5.40 -15.13
N LEU A 37 0.74 -6.01 -15.38
CA LEU A 37 -0.50 -5.31 -15.73
C LEU A 37 -0.92 -4.28 -14.67
N CYS A 38 -0.71 -4.60 -13.39
CA CYS A 38 -0.96 -3.62 -12.32
C CYS A 38 0.10 -2.52 -12.32
N ALA A 39 1.35 -2.83 -12.65
CA ALA A 39 2.41 -1.82 -12.79
C ALA A 39 2.11 -0.82 -13.91
N GLU A 40 1.63 -1.26 -15.07
CA GLU A 40 1.24 -0.35 -16.15
C GLU A 40 0.05 0.54 -15.77
N LYS A 41 -0.99 -0.03 -15.15
CA LYS A 41 -2.12 0.78 -14.65
C LYS A 41 -1.71 1.77 -13.58
N PHE A 42 -0.77 1.36 -12.72
CA PHE A 42 -0.19 2.22 -11.71
C PHE A 42 0.60 3.35 -12.36
N ASP A 43 1.43 3.05 -13.37
CA ASP A 43 2.25 4.01 -14.11
C ASP A 43 1.41 5.15 -14.70
N SER A 44 0.35 4.80 -15.43
CA SER A 44 -0.58 5.76 -16.03
C SER A 44 -1.29 6.68 -15.01
N ARG A 45 -1.37 6.26 -13.74
CA ARG A 45 -2.09 7.01 -12.67
C ARG A 45 -1.30 7.09 -11.37
N LYS A 46 0.04 7.17 -11.43
CA LYS A 46 0.92 7.15 -10.24
C LYS A 46 0.49 8.14 -9.17
N LYS A 47 0.24 9.39 -9.57
CA LYS A 47 -0.17 10.48 -8.68
C LYS A 47 -1.45 10.17 -7.90
N PHE A 48 -2.44 9.56 -8.55
CA PHE A 48 -3.72 9.19 -7.93
C PHE A 48 -3.52 8.10 -6.87
N TYR A 49 -2.76 7.05 -7.20
CA TYR A 49 -2.53 5.95 -6.27
C TYR A 49 -1.68 6.38 -5.07
N PHE A 50 -0.62 7.17 -5.28
CA PHE A 50 0.16 7.71 -4.16
C PHE A 50 -0.69 8.63 -3.27
N ALA A 51 -1.52 9.51 -3.83
CA ALA A 51 -2.44 10.32 -3.02
C ALA A 51 -3.38 9.47 -2.16
N ARG A 52 -3.88 8.33 -2.71
CA ARG A 52 -4.71 7.38 -1.96
C ARG A 52 -3.95 6.72 -0.82
N VAL A 53 -2.69 6.34 -1.03
CA VAL A 53 -1.82 5.73 -0.01
C VAL A 53 -1.56 6.74 1.11
N ARG A 54 -1.23 8.00 0.79
CA ARG A 54 -1.05 9.06 1.79
C ARG A 54 -2.26 9.23 2.67
N ALA A 55 -3.44 9.26 2.05
CA ALA A 55 -4.70 9.36 2.77
C ALA A 55 -4.86 8.16 3.72
N GLN A 56 -4.71 6.93 3.23
CA GLN A 56 -4.83 5.72 4.07
C GLN A 56 -3.81 5.71 5.21
N GLN A 57 -2.55 6.02 4.95
CA GLN A 57 -1.51 6.07 5.97
C GLN A 57 -1.78 7.15 7.02
N ALA A 58 -2.29 8.33 6.64
CA ALA A 58 -2.69 9.35 7.60
C ALA A 58 -3.81 8.86 8.54
N PHE A 59 -4.79 8.12 8.00
CA PHE A 59 -5.84 7.48 8.79
C PHE A 59 -5.33 6.32 9.66
N GLU A 60 -4.42 5.49 9.15
CA GLU A 60 -3.85 4.38 9.92
C GLU A 60 -2.89 4.87 11.00
N GLN A 61 -2.07 5.89 10.75
CA GLN A 61 -1.14 6.47 11.73
C GLN A 61 -1.90 7.10 12.91
N THR A 62 -3.01 7.78 12.65
CA THR A 62 -3.89 8.30 13.73
C THR A 62 -4.51 7.18 14.56
N LYS A 63 -4.85 6.05 13.92
CA LYS A 63 -5.39 4.85 14.60
C LYS A 63 -4.32 4.07 15.37
N ALA A 64 -3.13 3.92 14.80
CA ALA A 64 -2.00 3.21 15.39
C ALA A 64 -1.43 3.94 16.60
N LYS A 65 -1.37 5.28 16.58
CA LYS A 65 -1.00 6.08 17.75
C LYS A 65 -1.92 5.84 18.95
N ARG A 66 -3.23 5.61 18.72
CA ARG A 66 -4.20 5.27 19.78
C ARG A 66 -4.00 3.88 20.38
N LYS A 67 -3.42 2.93 19.63
CA LYS A 67 -3.26 1.53 20.07
C LYS A 67 -2.01 1.28 20.92
N LYS A 68 -1.06 2.23 20.93
CA LYS A 68 0.23 2.11 21.64
C LYS A 68 0.26 2.81 23.01
N GLN A 69 -0.90 3.25 23.51
CA GLN A 69 -1.04 4.05 24.75
C GLN A 69 -1.86 3.33 25.85
N SER A 70 -1.97 2.00 25.81
CA SER A 70 -2.62 1.19 26.84
C SER A 70 -1.72 0.06 27.32
#